data_AF-A0A3D2UXR2-F1
#
_entry.id   AF-A0A3D2UXR2-F1
#
_cell.length_a   1.000
_cell.length_b   1.000
_cell.length_c   1.000
_cell.angle_alpha   90.00
_cell.angle_beta   90.00
_cell.angle_gamma   90.00
#
_symmetry.space_group_name_H-M   'P 1'
#
loop_
_entity.id
_entity.type
_entity.pdbx_description
1 polymer ?
#
loop_
_entity_poly.entity_id
_entity_poly.type
_entity_poly.pdbx_seq_one_letter_code
_entity_poly.pdbx_strand_id
1 'polypeptide(L)'
;GDVSAYIPTNVISITDGQIYLETDLFYSGVRPAINVGLSVSRVGGAAQIKGMKQVAGSLRLDLAQYREMAAFAQFGSDLDAATQAQLHRGERLVELLKQGQYKPLSVVQQIISLFAGVRGLVDDIPVADIQKFESGLLNFMEDKHQALIDKIAEAKKLDDDSESQLTAAIEEFRGLFKN
;
A
#
# COMPACT_ATOMS: atom_id res chain seq x y z
N GLY A 1 -10.07 -5.70 20.51
CA GLY A 1 -10.32 -6.75 21.52
C GLY A 1 -9.07 -6.94 22.35
N ASP A 2 -9.15 -7.64 23.47
CA ASP A 2 -7.97 -7.87 24.32
C ASP A 2 -7.11 -9.02 23.77
N VAL A 3 -6.00 -8.66 23.10
CA VAL A 3 -5.00 -9.60 22.56
C VAL A 3 -4.15 -10.27 23.64
N SER A 4 -4.17 -9.76 24.87
CA SER A 4 -3.41 -10.29 26.00
C SER A 4 -4.16 -11.36 26.79
N ALA A 5 -5.41 -11.64 26.42
CA ALA A 5 -6.18 -12.72 27.01
C ALA A 5 -5.51 -14.08 26.77
N TYR A 6 -5.78 -15.02 27.68
CA TYR A 6 -5.11 -16.35 27.71
C TYR A 6 -5.22 -17.12 26.38
N ILE A 7 -6.42 -17.19 25.79
CA ILE A 7 -6.64 -17.94 24.55
C ILE A 7 -5.93 -17.27 23.35
N PRO A 8 -6.14 -15.96 23.06
CA PRO A 8 -5.39 -15.27 22.02
C PRO A 8 -3.87 -15.42 22.15
N THR A 9 -3.33 -15.26 23.36
CA THR A 9 -1.89 -15.37 23.61
C THR A 9 -1.35 -16.76 23.25
N ASN A 10 -2.07 -17.82 23.61
CA ASN A 10 -1.69 -19.19 23.27
C ASN A 10 -1.73 -19.46 21.76
N VAL A 11 -2.72 -18.93 21.05
CA VAL A 11 -2.79 -19.11 19.59
C VAL A 11 -1.67 -18.33 18.90
N ILE A 12 -1.43 -17.07 19.32
CA ILE A 12 -0.36 -16.21 18.78
C ILE A 12 1.03 -16.85 18.98
N SER A 13 1.26 -17.55 20.11
CA SER A 13 2.54 -18.20 20.37
C SER A 13 2.81 -19.38 19.41
N ILE A 14 1.77 -20.12 19.04
CA ILE A 14 1.83 -21.29 18.15
C ILE A 14 1.97 -20.89 16.68
N THR A 15 1.24 -19.87 16.22
CA THR A 15 1.21 -19.48 14.80
C THR A 15 2.47 -18.74 14.34
N ASP A 16 2.79 -18.83 13.04
CA ASP A 16 3.90 -18.12 12.41
C ASP A 16 3.62 -16.63 12.11
N GLY A 17 2.56 -16.07 12.69
CA GLY A 17 2.17 -14.69 12.50
C GLY A 17 0.68 -14.48 12.73
N GLN A 18 0.26 -13.23 12.68
CA GLN A 18 -1.13 -12.84 12.86
C GLN A 18 -1.49 -11.67 11.95
N ILE A 19 -2.73 -11.69 11.47
CA ILE A 19 -3.38 -10.53 10.87
C ILE A 19 -4.39 -10.04 11.90
N TYR A 20 -4.14 -8.87 12.48
CA TYR A 20 -4.98 -8.29 13.51
C TYR A 20 -5.95 -7.28 12.90
N LEU A 21 -7.24 -7.45 13.17
CA LEU A 21 -8.30 -6.58 12.66
C LEU A 21 -8.84 -5.68 13.77
N GLU A 22 -9.02 -4.41 13.48
CA GLU A 22 -9.53 -3.42 14.44
C GLU A 22 -10.87 -2.83 14.01
N THR A 23 -11.77 -2.73 14.98
CA THR A 23 -13.10 -2.16 14.79
C THR A 23 -13.05 -0.68 14.46
N ASP A 24 -12.13 0.08 15.06
CA ASP A 24 -11.99 1.52 14.82
C ASP A 24 -11.53 1.80 13.38
N LEU A 25 -10.58 1.00 12.86
CA LEU A 25 -10.16 1.05 11.46
C LEU A 25 -11.32 0.74 10.51
N PHE A 26 -12.15 -0.24 10.85
CA PHE A 26 -13.31 -0.61 10.03
C PHE A 26 -14.32 0.55 9.92
N TYR A 27 -14.62 1.20 11.06
CA TYR A 27 -15.56 2.32 11.11
C TYR A 27 -15.00 3.63 10.55
N SER A 28 -13.68 3.85 10.60
CA SER A 28 -13.01 4.98 9.93
C SER A 28 -12.89 4.79 8.40
N GLY A 29 -13.35 3.66 7.87
CA GLY A 29 -13.40 3.40 6.43
C GLY A 29 -12.18 2.68 5.87
N VAL A 30 -11.24 2.21 6.71
CA VAL A 30 -10.12 1.35 6.30
C VAL A 30 -10.61 -0.09 6.23
N ARG A 31 -10.76 -0.60 5.01
CA ARG A 31 -11.24 -1.97 4.74
C ARG A 31 -10.37 -2.57 3.63
N PRO A 32 -9.67 -3.69 3.85
CA PRO A 32 -9.67 -4.53 5.06
C PRO A 32 -9.06 -3.82 6.28
N ALA A 33 -9.66 -4.03 7.46
CA ALA A 33 -9.36 -3.28 8.69
C ALA A 33 -8.10 -3.78 9.43
N ILE A 34 -7.00 -3.95 8.71
CA ILE A 34 -5.77 -4.56 9.21
C ILE A 34 -4.96 -3.54 9.99
N ASN A 35 -4.64 -3.83 11.25
CA ASN A 35 -3.65 -3.06 12.00
C ASN A 35 -2.24 -3.51 11.61
N VAL A 36 -1.55 -2.70 10.81
CA VAL A 36 -0.18 -2.97 10.33
C VAL A 36 0.87 -3.04 11.45
N GLY A 37 0.67 -2.32 12.56
CA GLY A 37 1.59 -2.31 13.70
C GLY A 37 1.53 -3.58 14.55
N LEU A 38 0.33 -4.15 14.72
CA LEU A 38 0.11 -5.38 15.52
C LEU A 38 0.15 -6.66 14.69
N SER A 39 -0.02 -6.55 13.37
CA SER A 39 0.06 -7.70 12.45
C SER A 39 1.52 -8.01 12.12
N VAL A 40 1.88 -9.29 12.14
CA VAL A 40 3.25 -9.74 11.85
C VAL A 40 3.24 -11.05 11.09
N SER A 41 4.32 -11.32 10.36
CA SER A 41 4.65 -12.63 9.79
C SER A 41 6.09 -12.97 10.17
N ARG A 42 6.30 -14.16 10.78
CA ARG A 42 7.61 -14.72 11.12
C ARG A 42 8.36 -15.22 9.89
N VAL A 43 7.63 -15.63 8.83
CA VAL A 43 8.22 -15.99 7.53
C VAL A 43 8.71 -14.74 6.80
N GLY A 44 7.96 -13.63 6.92
CA GLY A 44 8.34 -12.31 6.42
C GLY A 44 8.59 -12.31 4.91
N GLY A 45 9.66 -11.64 4.49
CA GLY A 45 10.01 -11.51 3.08
C GLY A 45 10.25 -12.86 2.38
N ALA A 46 10.60 -13.96 3.08
CA ALA A 46 10.82 -15.24 2.40
C ALA A 46 9.61 -15.74 1.60
N ALA A 47 8.39 -15.34 1.99
CA ALA A 47 7.15 -15.66 1.28
C ALA A 47 6.83 -14.73 0.09
N GLN A 48 7.62 -13.69 -0.16
CA GLN A 48 7.36 -12.69 -1.19
C GLN A 48 8.23 -12.90 -2.44
N ILE A 49 7.64 -12.70 -3.62
CA ILE A 49 8.41 -12.56 -4.86
C ILE A 49 9.27 -11.29 -4.81
N LYS A 50 10.35 -11.26 -5.60
CA LYS A 50 11.33 -10.18 -5.55
C LYS A 50 10.70 -8.81 -5.87
N GLY A 51 9.82 -8.74 -6.85
CA GLY A 51 9.10 -7.50 -7.20
C GLY A 51 8.30 -6.94 -6.03
N MET A 52 7.57 -7.79 -5.30
CA MET A 52 6.81 -7.37 -4.11
C MET A 52 7.73 -6.87 -3.00
N LYS A 53 8.89 -7.50 -2.78
CA LYS A 53 9.88 -7.01 -1.79
C LYS A 53 10.40 -5.61 -2.12
N GLN A 54 10.64 -5.35 -3.40
CA GLN A 54 11.19 -4.06 -3.86
C GLN A 54 10.22 -2.90 -3.56
N VAL A 55 8.91 -3.14 -3.71
CA VAL A 55 7.89 -2.10 -3.44
C VAL A 55 7.43 -2.07 -1.99
N ALA A 56 7.28 -3.22 -1.33
CA ALA A 56 6.74 -3.29 0.03
C ALA A 56 7.80 -3.05 1.13
N GLY A 57 9.09 -3.01 0.77
CA GLY A 57 10.20 -2.89 1.73
C GLY A 57 10.16 -1.61 2.57
N SER A 58 9.86 -0.46 1.96
CA SER A 58 9.71 0.82 2.68
C SER A 58 8.32 1.01 3.27
N LEU A 59 7.29 0.38 2.66
CA LEU A 59 5.88 0.60 2.98
C LEU A 59 5.57 0.44 4.48
N ARG A 60 6.15 -0.57 5.13
CA ARG A 60 5.94 -0.78 6.58
C ARG A 60 6.50 0.37 7.40
N LEU A 61 7.68 0.88 7.05
CA LEU A 61 8.32 2.00 7.74
C LEU A 61 7.51 3.28 7.50
N ASP A 62 7.13 3.53 6.24
CA ASP A 62 6.37 4.71 5.83
C ASP A 62 5.03 4.78 6.59
N LEU A 63 4.30 3.67 6.69
CA LEU A 63 3.03 3.59 7.42
C LEU A 63 3.19 3.67 8.94
N ALA A 64 4.28 3.13 9.49
CA ALA A 64 4.56 3.24 10.93
C ALA A 64 4.83 4.71 11.30
N GLN A 65 5.70 5.38 10.55
CA GLN A 65 6.02 6.79 10.76
C GLN A 65 4.78 7.68 10.52
N TYR A 66 3.98 7.38 9.50
CA TYR A 66 2.70 8.06 9.27
C TYR A 66 1.78 7.99 10.50
N ARG A 67 1.63 6.81 11.12
CA ARG A 67 0.76 6.64 12.30
C ARG A 67 1.26 7.42 13.50
N GLU A 68 2.56 7.42 13.75
CA GLU A 68 3.16 8.23 14.81
C GLU A 68 2.88 9.72 14.56
N MET A 69 3.16 10.20 13.34
CA MET A 69 2.95 11.60 12.97
C MET A 69 1.48 12.01 12.96
N ALA A 70 0.57 11.15 12.53
CA ALA A 70 -0.86 11.44 12.50
C ALA A 70 -1.41 11.66 13.91
N ALA A 71 -0.87 10.94 14.92
CA ALA A 71 -1.19 11.19 16.31
C ALA A 71 -0.64 12.56 16.78
N PHE A 72 0.59 12.93 16.40
CA PHE A 72 1.17 14.24 16.74
C PHE A 72 0.46 15.41 16.06
N ALA A 73 0.05 15.25 14.79
CA ALA A 73 -0.64 16.26 14.00
C ALA A 73 -2.01 16.65 14.60
N GLN A 74 -2.62 15.79 15.42
CA GLN A 74 -3.85 16.12 16.16
C GLN A 74 -3.61 17.14 17.28
N PHE A 75 -2.37 17.33 17.72
CA PHE A 75 -2.01 18.18 18.86
C PHE A 75 -1.08 19.37 18.50
N GLY A 76 -0.44 19.37 17.33
CA GLY A 76 0.52 20.41 16.91
C GLY A 76 0.03 21.22 15.71
N SER A 77 0.13 22.55 15.78
CA SER A 77 -0.29 23.48 14.72
C SER A 77 0.77 23.73 13.64
N ASP A 78 2.05 23.51 13.95
CA ASP A 78 3.16 23.78 13.04
C ASP A 78 3.99 22.52 12.80
N LEU A 79 3.74 21.89 11.66
CA LEU A 79 4.56 20.78 11.14
C LEU A 79 5.48 21.33 10.06
N ASP A 80 6.75 20.93 10.09
CA ASP A 80 7.69 21.27 9.04
C ASP A 80 7.31 20.59 7.70
N ALA A 81 7.83 21.10 6.59
CA ALA A 81 7.45 20.65 5.25
C ALA A 81 7.75 19.16 5.01
N ALA A 82 8.80 18.60 5.63
CA ALA A 82 9.12 17.18 5.46
C ALA A 82 8.08 16.30 6.17
N THR A 83 7.68 16.69 7.38
CA THR A 83 6.60 16.04 8.13
C THR A 83 5.27 16.10 7.38
N GLN A 84 4.93 17.25 6.79
CA GLN A 84 3.70 17.39 5.99
C GLN A 84 3.73 16.47 4.76
N ALA A 85 4.83 16.43 4.02
CA ALA A 85 4.96 15.55 2.85
C ALA A 85 4.81 14.07 3.24
N GLN A 86 5.38 13.69 4.39
CA GLN A 86 5.27 12.34 4.92
C GLN A 86 3.84 11.98 5.33
N LEU A 87 3.12 12.89 5.99
CA LEU A 87 1.70 12.71 6.31
C LEU A 87 0.85 12.54 5.06
N HIS A 88 1.03 13.43 4.08
CA HIS A 88 0.30 13.38 2.82
C HIS A 88 0.54 12.09 2.03
N ARG A 89 1.79 11.59 2.01
CA ARG A 89 2.08 10.29 1.39
C ARG A 89 1.43 9.15 2.17
N GLY A 90 1.54 9.16 3.49
CA GLY A 90 0.95 8.13 4.35
C GLY A 90 -0.57 8.01 4.18
N GLU A 91 -1.28 9.13 4.07
CA GLU A 91 -2.73 9.14 3.78
C GLU A 91 -3.06 8.41 2.47
N ARG A 92 -2.30 8.69 1.40
CA ARG A 92 -2.50 8.05 0.10
C ARG A 92 -2.14 6.57 0.10
N LEU A 93 -1.08 6.20 0.81
CA LEU A 93 -0.72 4.78 1.00
C LEU A 93 -1.81 4.03 1.76
N VAL A 94 -2.45 4.65 2.75
CA VAL A 94 -3.60 4.04 3.45
C VAL A 94 -4.78 3.86 2.50
N GLU A 95 -5.08 4.83 1.63
CA GLU A 95 -6.14 4.70 0.62
C GLU A 95 -5.86 3.59 -0.40
N LEU A 96 -4.62 3.46 -0.88
CA LEU A 96 -4.20 2.40 -1.81
C LEU A 96 -4.30 1.00 -1.20
N LEU A 97 -4.22 0.88 0.12
CA LEU A 97 -4.36 -0.41 0.81
C LEU A 97 -5.82 -0.80 1.08
N LYS A 98 -6.77 0.09 0.78
CA LYS A 98 -8.19 -0.25 0.90
C LYS A 98 -8.63 -1.08 -0.30
N GLN A 99 -9.33 -2.15 -0.03
CA GLN A 99 -9.77 -3.10 -1.04
C GLN A 99 -11.19 -3.59 -0.76
N GLY A 100 -12.01 -3.60 -1.79
CA GLY A 100 -13.37 -4.14 -1.74
C GLY A 100 -13.40 -5.65 -1.55
N GLN A 101 -14.48 -6.15 -0.95
CA GLN A 101 -14.72 -7.58 -0.83
C GLN A 101 -14.90 -8.23 -2.21
N TYR A 102 -14.44 -9.47 -2.35
CA TYR A 102 -14.55 -10.28 -3.58
C TYR A 102 -13.84 -9.70 -4.80
N LYS A 103 -12.90 -8.78 -4.60
CA LYS A 103 -12.08 -8.19 -5.67
C LYS A 103 -10.59 -8.46 -5.44
N PRO A 104 -10.13 -9.72 -5.40
CA PRO A 104 -8.72 -10.02 -5.21
C PRO A 104 -7.90 -9.46 -6.38
N LEU A 105 -6.80 -8.78 -6.06
CA LEU A 105 -5.83 -8.32 -7.06
C LEU A 105 -4.76 -9.38 -7.28
N SER A 106 -4.31 -9.54 -8.52
CA SER A 106 -3.12 -10.31 -8.84
C SER A 106 -1.89 -9.67 -8.19
N VAL A 107 -0.83 -10.47 -7.96
CA VAL A 107 0.40 -9.95 -7.36
C VAL A 107 1.02 -8.82 -8.20
N VAL A 108 0.89 -8.88 -9.52
CA VAL A 108 1.43 -7.85 -10.42
C VAL A 108 0.62 -6.55 -10.31
N GLN A 109 -0.72 -6.64 -10.26
CA GLN A 109 -1.57 -5.47 -10.03
C GLN A 109 -1.25 -4.80 -8.67
N GLN A 110 -1.05 -5.60 -7.62
CA GLN A 110 -0.62 -5.08 -6.32
C GLN A 110 0.73 -4.38 -6.41
N ILE A 111 1.70 -4.94 -7.13
CA ILE A 111 3.01 -4.32 -7.34
C ILE A 111 2.87 -2.97 -8.03
N ILE A 112 2.03 -2.87 -9.07
CA ILE A 112 1.80 -1.61 -9.80
C ILE A 112 1.19 -0.54 -8.88
N SER A 113 0.13 -0.89 -8.15
CA SER A 113 -0.54 0.02 -7.22
C SER A 113 0.41 0.52 -6.13
N LEU A 114 1.16 -0.39 -5.48
CA LEU A 114 2.12 -0.04 -4.45
C LEU A 114 3.31 0.75 -4.99
N PHE A 115 3.79 0.45 -6.19
CA PHE A 115 4.87 1.19 -6.84
C PHE A 115 4.48 2.67 -7.04
N ALA A 116 3.25 2.93 -7.50
CA ALA A 116 2.75 4.29 -7.69
C ALA A 116 2.74 5.10 -6.38
N GLY A 117 2.29 4.48 -5.29
CA GLY A 117 2.29 5.08 -3.95
C GLY A 117 3.69 5.33 -3.38
N VAL A 118 4.53 4.29 -3.35
CA VAL A 118 5.84 4.33 -2.70
C VAL A 118 6.82 5.26 -3.42
N ARG A 119 6.71 5.37 -4.75
CA ARG A 119 7.53 6.30 -5.55
C ARG A 119 7.00 7.74 -5.55
N GLY A 120 5.90 8.01 -4.85
CA GLY A 120 5.31 9.35 -4.76
C GLY A 120 4.66 9.83 -6.06
N LEU A 121 4.34 8.93 -6.99
CA LEU A 121 3.75 9.27 -8.29
C LEU A 121 2.30 9.75 -8.18
N VAL A 122 1.69 9.53 -7.02
CA VAL A 122 0.31 9.92 -6.67
C VAL A 122 0.24 11.02 -5.61
N ASP A 123 1.37 11.59 -5.20
CA ASP A 123 1.45 12.60 -4.12
C ASP A 123 0.66 13.88 -4.47
N ASP A 124 0.43 14.14 -5.76
CA ASP A 124 -0.32 15.28 -6.29
C ASP A 124 -1.82 14.99 -6.54
N ILE A 125 -2.27 13.76 -6.32
CA ILE A 125 -3.67 13.35 -6.48
C ILE A 125 -4.42 13.57 -5.16
N PRO A 126 -5.64 14.15 -5.17
CA PRO A 126 -6.45 14.27 -3.96
C PRO A 126 -6.74 12.91 -3.33
N VAL A 127 -6.65 12.82 -1.99
CA VAL A 127 -6.84 11.56 -1.23
C VAL A 127 -8.18 10.88 -1.57
N ALA A 128 -9.25 11.66 -1.74
CA ALA A 128 -10.59 11.16 -2.08
C ALA A 128 -10.68 10.46 -3.44
N ASP A 129 -9.74 10.73 -4.35
CA ASP A 129 -9.73 10.19 -5.71
C ASP A 129 -8.71 9.06 -5.90
N ILE A 130 -7.93 8.71 -4.87
CA ILE A 130 -6.89 7.67 -4.95
C ILE A 130 -7.48 6.31 -5.37
N GLN A 131 -8.62 5.90 -4.82
CA GLN A 131 -9.24 4.61 -5.19
C GLN A 131 -9.73 4.58 -6.65
N LYS A 132 -10.22 5.73 -7.14
CA LYS A 132 -10.62 5.86 -8.56
C LYS A 132 -9.40 5.83 -9.45
N PHE A 133 -8.34 6.52 -9.05
CA PHE A 133 -7.07 6.52 -9.75
C PHE A 133 -6.48 5.11 -9.83
N GLU A 134 -6.40 4.38 -8.72
CA GLU A 134 -5.91 3.00 -8.70
C GLU A 134 -6.71 2.11 -9.65
N SER A 135 -8.03 2.12 -9.53
CA SER A 135 -8.90 1.30 -10.40
C SER A 135 -8.72 1.65 -11.87
N GLY A 136 -8.63 2.94 -12.19
CA GLY A 136 -8.41 3.40 -13.56
C GLY A 136 -7.01 3.06 -14.09
N LEU A 137 -5.98 3.17 -13.25
CA LEU A 137 -4.61 2.83 -13.59
C LEU A 137 -4.50 1.33 -13.89
N LEU A 138 -5.09 0.47 -13.07
CA LEU A 138 -5.05 -0.97 -13.28
C LEU A 138 -5.74 -1.35 -14.60
N ASN A 139 -6.92 -0.77 -14.89
CA ASN A 139 -7.60 -0.99 -16.18
C ASN A 139 -6.77 -0.47 -17.36
N PHE A 140 -6.18 0.72 -17.24
CA PHE A 140 -5.33 1.31 -18.28
C PHE A 140 -4.11 0.43 -18.57
N MET A 141 -3.49 -0.12 -17.53
CA MET A 141 -2.34 -1.02 -17.66
C MET A 141 -2.72 -2.32 -18.35
N GLU A 142 -3.91 -2.88 -18.06
CA GLU A 142 -4.44 -4.06 -18.75
C GLU A 142 -4.74 -3.75 -20.23
N ASP A 143 -5.38 -2.62 -20.51
CA ASP A 143 -5.81 -2.27 -21.87
C ASP A 143 -4.64 -1.89 -22.79
N LYS A 144 -3.64 -1.16 -22.28
CA LYS A 144 -2.56 -0.58 -23.09
C LYS A 144 -1.17 -1.18 -22.85
N HIS A 145 -0.93 -1.75 -21.67
CA HIS A 145 0.40 -2.19 -21.24
C HIS A 145 0.43 -3.66 -20.77
N GLN A 146 -0.45 -4.52 -21.33
CA GLN A 146 -0.52 -5.95 -20.98
C GLN A 146 0.86 -6.64 -21.10
N ALA A 147 1.64 -6.32 -22.13
CA ALA A 147 2.98 -6.89 -22.30
C ALA A 147 3.93 -6.59 -21.13
N LEU A 148 3.80 -5.43 -20.48
CA LEU A 148 4.57 -5.07 -19.29
C LEU A 148 4.09 -5.84 -18.06
N ILE A 149 2.77 -6.02 -17.92
CA ILE A 149 2.20 -6.87 -16.85
C ILE A 149 2.75 -8.30 -16.97
N ASP A 150 2.72 -8.87 -18.17
CA ASP A 150 3.21 -10.23 -18.43
C ASP A 150 4.71 -10.35 -18.16
N LYS A 151 5.50 -9.37 -18.60
CA LYS A 151 6.94 -9.30 -18.33
C LYS A 151 7.24 -9.30 -16.82
N ILE A 152 6.51 -8.52 -16.02
CA ILE A 152 6.69 -8.49 -14.57
C ILE A 152 6.25 -9.82 -13.93
N ALA A 153 5.17 -10.42 -14.42
CA ALA A 153 4.68 -11.72 -13.96
C ALA A 153 5.72 -12.83 -14.17
N GLU A 154 6.35 -12.87 -15.35
CA GLU A 154 7.37 -13.85 -15.73
C GLU A 154 8.69 -13.62 -14.97
N ALA A 155 9.16 -12.37 -14.96
CA ALA A 155 10.43 -12.03 -14.32
C ALA A 155 10.37 -12.13 -12.79
N LYS A 156 9.17 -11.98 -12.19
CA LYS A 156 8.92 -11.96 -10.73
C LYS A 156 9.74 -10.91 -9.97
N LYS A 157 10.32 -9.94 -10.69
CA LYS A 157 11.17 -8.85 -10.21
C LYS A 157 10.86 -7.60 -11.01
N LEU A 158 11.13 -6.44 -10.42
CA LEU A 158 11.22 -5.19 -11.14
C LEU A 158 12.69 -4.93 -11.47
N ASP A 159 13.04 -4.96 -12.75
CA ASP A 159 14.34 -4.47 -13.22
C ASP A 159 14.23 -2.99 -13.65
N ASP A 160 15.37 -2.35 -13.85
CA ASP A 160 15.43 -0.90 -14.13
C ASP A 160 14.62 -0.52 -15.39
N ASP A 161 14.58 -1.40 -16.40
CA ASP A 161 13.75 -1.20 -17.60
C ASP A 161 12.25 -1.27 -17.27
N SER A 162 11.82 -2.26 -16.49
CA SER A 162 10.41 -2.37 -16.07
C SER A 162 10.00 -1.24 -15.13
N GLU A 163 10.88 -0.77 -14.24
CA GLU A 163 10.62 0.39 -13.37
C GLU A 163 10.46 1.68 -14.20
N SER A 164 11.32 1.88 -15.21
CA SER A 164 11.23 3.02 -16.12
C SER A 164 9.92 3.00 -16.92
N GLN A 165 9.57 1.85 -17.50
CA GLN A 165 8.33 1.69 -18.25
C GLN A 165 7.08 1.85 -17.37
N LEU A 166 7.10 1.34 -16.14
CA LEU A 166 6.01 1.55 -15.17
C LEU A 166 5.86 3.02 -14.83
N THR A 167 6.97 3.73 -14.57
CA THR A 167 6.94 5.15 -14.26
C THR A 167 6.32 5.92 -15.42
N ALA A 168 6.77 5.68 -16.65
CA ALA A 168 6.23 6.32 -17.85
C ALA A 168 4.72 6.04 -18.04
N ALA A 169 4.28 4.79 -17.85
CA ALA A 169 2.88 4.41 -18.01
C ALA A 169 1.98 5.05 -16.94
N ILE A 170 2.46 5.11 -15.68
CA ILE A 170 1.74 5.78 -14.59
C ILE A 170 1.66 7.29 -14.85
N GLU A 171 2.72 7.92 -15.36
CA GLU A 171 2.71 9.34 -15.71
C GLU A 171 1.79 9.65 -16.90
N GLU A 172 1.74 8.78 -17.92
CA GLU A 172 0.77 8.88 -19.02
C GLU A 172 -0.65 8.85 -18.46
N PHE A 173 -0.97 7.85 -17.64
CA PHE A 173 -2.30 7.74 -17.05
C PHE A 173 -2.62 8.91 -16.10
N ARG A 174 -1.65 9.39 -15.32
CA ARG A 174 -1.81 10.58 -14.48
C ARG A 174 -2.18 11.81 -15.29
N GLY A 175 -1.58 11.99 -16.47
CA GLY A 175 -1.95 13.04 -17.41
C GLY A 175 -3.39 12.92 -17.92
N LEU A 176 -3.84 11.69 -18.18
CA LEU A 176 -5.23 11.42 -18.60
C LEU A 176 -6.25 11.59 -17.48
N PHE A 177 -5.90 11.21 -16.24
CA PHE A 177 -6.80 11.27 -15.09
C PHE A 177 -7.09 12.70 -14.62
N LYS A 178 -6.15 13.62 -14.85
CA LYS A 178 -6.29 15.04 -14.45
C LYS A 178 -7.05 15.89 -15.46
N ASN A 179 -7.26 15.38 -16.68
CA ASN A 179 -8.01 16.04 -17.75
C ASN A 179 -9.48 15.62 -17.70
#